data_AF-A0A6J1G9I0-F1
#
_entry.id   AF-A0A6J1G9I0-F1
#
_cell.length_a   1.000
_cell.length_b   1.000
_cell.length_c   1.000
_cell.angle_alpha   90.00
_cell.angle_beta   90.00
_cell.angle_gamma   90.00
#
_symmetry.space_group_name_H-M   'P 1'
#
loop_
_entity.id
_entity.type
_entity.pdbx_description
1 polymer ?
#
loop_
_entity_poly.entity_id
_entity_poly.type
_entity_poly.pdbx_seq_one_letter_code
_entity_poly.pdbx_strand_id
1 'polypeptide(L)'
;MADNGVDSAECERIFKRFDANGDGQISATELGDALNGIGVSSEDAKRMMDAIDKDGDGFISFQEFFEFAKDNRALMKDFAKAF
;
A
#
# COMPACT_ATOMS: atom_id res chain seq x y z
N MET A 1 -15.93 -6.86 -20.30
CA MET A 1 -15.35 -6.42 -19.02
C MET A 1 -13.86 -6.71 -19.07
N ALA A 2 -13.01 -5.70 -19.21
CA ALA A 2 -11.56 -5.91 -19.18
C ALA A 2 -11.15 -6.26 -17.75
N ASP A 3 -10.52 -7.43 -17.59
CA ASP A 3 -9.75 -7.76 -16.40
C ASP A 3 -8.56 -6.80 -16.36
N ASN A 4 -8.75 -5.62 -15.76
CA ASN A 4 -7.63 -4.76 -15.39
C ASN A 4 -6.91 -5.49 -14.26
N GLY A 5 -5.83 -6.18 -14.65
CA GLY A 5 -4.70 -6.42 -13.76
C GLY A 5 -4.38 -5.15 -13.00
N VAL A 6 -3.84 -5.27 -11.79
CA VAL A 6 -3.27 -4.08 -11.15
C VAL A 6 -2.12 -3.62 -12.05
N ASP A 7 -2.40 -2.62 -12.88
CA ASP A 7 -1.43 -2.06 -13.80
C ASP A 7 -0.32 -1.45 -12.94
N SER A 8 0.94 -1.65 -13.33
CA SER A 8 2.10 -1.07 -12.62
C SER A 8 1.94 0.43 -12.37
N ALA A 9 1.18 1.12 -13.22
CA ALA A 9 0.81 2.53 -13.06
C ALA A 9 -0.16 2.80 -11.90
N GLU A 10 -1.15 1.94 -11.65
CA GLU A 10 -2.06 2.08 -10.50
C GLU A 10 -1.29 1.80 -9.20
N CYS A 11 -0.49 0.73 -9.18
CA CYS A 11 0.42 0.45 -8.07
C CYS A 11 1.36 1.63 -7.80
N GLU A 12 2.01 2.19 -8.82
CA GLU A 12 2.92 3.32 -8.65
C GLU A 12 2.21 4.58 -8.14
N ARG A 13 1.00 4.86 -8.64
CA ARG A 13 0.20 6.01 -8.16
C ARG A 13 -0.18 5.87 -6.70
N ILE A 14 -0.67 4.70 -6.32
CA ILE A 14 -1.05 4.42 -4.94
C ILE A 14 0.21 4.45 -4.07
N PHE A 15 1.28 3.77 -4.48
CA PHE A 15 2.56 3.74 -3.77
C PHE A 15 3.08 5.15 -3.48
N LYS A 16 3.12 6.04 -4.48
CA LYS A 16 3.50 7.46 -4.33
C LYS A 16 2.56 8.27 -3.43
N ARG A 17 1.36 7.76 -3.17
CA ARG A 17 0.41 8.38 -2.24
C ARG A 17 0.65 7.96 -0.80
N PHE A 18 1.11 6.73 -0.61
CA PHE A 18 1.58 6.25 0.68
C PHE A 18 2.96 6.82 1.02
N ASP A 19 3.89 6.81 0.06
CA ASP A 19 5.23 7.38 0.15
C ASP A 19 5.16 8.92 0.16
N ALA A 20 4.94 9.48 1.36
CA ALA A 20 4.75 10.92 1.55
C ALA A 20 6.06 11.69 1.45
N ASN A 21 7.17 11.06 1.84
CA ASN A 21 8.49 11.64 1.78
C ASN A 21 9.17 11.47 0.38
N GLY A 22 8.67 10.56 -0.46
CA GLY A 22 9.18 10.29 -1.80
C GLY A 22 10.49 9.49 -1.83
N ASP A 23 10.78 8.72 -0.78
CA ASP A 23 12.04 7.97 -0.66
C ASP A 23 12.04 6.63 -1.43
N GLY A 24 10.88 6.26 -1.98
CA GLY A 24 10.72 5.02 -2.74
C GLY A 24 10.39 3.81 -1.87
N GLN A 25 10.07 4.04 -0.60
CA GLN A 25 9.71 3.05 0.41
C GLN A 25 8.58 3.64 1.27
N ILE A 26 7.71 2.80 1.82
CA ILE A 26 6.64 3.26 2.72
C ILE A 26 6.98 2.84 4.14
N SER A 27 7.22 3.82 5.01
CA SER A 27 7.43 3.54 6.44
C SER A 27 6.12 3.16 7.15
N ALA A 28 6.21 2.47 8.29
CA ALA A 28 5.03 2.14 9.11
C ALA A 28 4.19 3.37 9.50
N THR A 29 4.83 4.53 9.66
CA THR A 29 4.16 5.80 9.95
C THR A 29 3.34 6.27 8.75
N GLU A 30 3.94 6.28 7.56
CA GLU A 30 3.31 6.68 6.31
C GLU A 30 2.16 5.74 5.91
N LEU A 31 2.37 4.43 6.08
CA LEU A 31 1.31 3.45 5.92
C LEU A 31 0.15 3.75 6.86
N GLY A 32 0.44 3.99 8.15
CA GLY A 32 -0.57 4.33 9.15
C GLY A 32 -1.38 5.57 8.81
N ASP A 33 -0.72 6.65 8.34
CA ASP A 33 -1.38 7.90 7.96
C ASP A 33 -2.30 7.72 6.75
N ALA A 34 -1.82 7.04 5.70
CA ALA A 34 -2.61 6.75 4.52
C ALA A 34 -3.79 5.80 4.81
N LEU A 35 -3.58 4.81 5.68
CA LEU A 35 -4.61 3.90 6.16
C LEU A 35 -5.65 4.60 7.05
N ASN A 36 -5.23 5.57 7.85
CA ASN A 36 -6.15 6.39 8.63
C ASN A 36 -7.14 7.15 7.73
N GLY A 37 -6.68 7.61 6.56
CA GLY A 37 -7.49 8.30 5.56
C GLY A 37 -8.69 7.49 5.02
N ILE A 38 -8.62 6.16 5.06
CA ILE A 38 -9.72 5.26 4.65
C ILE A 38 -10.45 4.61 5.85
N GLY A 39 -10.15 5.04 7.08
CA GLY A 39 -10.79 4.53 8.29
C GLY A 39 -10.20 3.25 8.86
N VAL A 40 -8.98 2.88 8.45
CA VAL A 40 -8.25 1.75 9.05
C VAL A 40 -7.55 2.23 10.33
N SER A 41 -7.67 1.45 11.41
CA SER A 41 -7.08 1.78 12.71
C SER A 41 -5.57 1.51 12.72
N SER A 42 -4.85 2.20 13.59
CA SER A 42 -3.38 2.05 13.75
C SER A 42 -2.95 0.60 14.03
N GLU A 43 -3.77 -0.17 14.74
CA GLU A 43 -3.53 -1.60 15.01
C GLU A 43 -3.62 -2.45 13.74
N ASP A 44 -4.65 -2.22 12.92
CA ASP A 44 -4.81 -2.92 11.64
C ASP A 44 -3.74 -2.50 10.63
N ALA A 45 -3.35 -1.22 10.64
CA ALA A 45 -2.22 -0.72 9.85
C ALA A 45 -0.93 -1.45 10.20
N LYS A 46 -0.68 -1.67 11.49
CA LYS A 46 0.49 -2.41 11.96
C LYS A 46 0.45 -3.88 11.52
N ARG A 47 -0.73 -4.52 11.54
CA ARG A 47 -0.92 -5.88 11.03
C ARG A 47 -0.73 -5.97 9.53
N MET A 48 -1.17 -4.96 8.78
CA MET A 48 -0.93 -4.87 7.33
C MET A 48 0.55 -4.68 7.05
N MET A 49 1.23 -3.81 7.81
CA MET A 49 2.69 -3.64 7.73
C MET A 49 3.39 -5.00 7.87
N ASP A 50 3.15 -5.72 8.97
CA ASP A 50 3.73 -7.05 9.23
C ASP A 50 3.37 -8.10 8.17
N ALA A 51 2.21 -7.96 7.51
CA ALA A 51 1.81 -8.88 6.46
C ALA A 51 2.54 -8.60 5.12
N ILE A 52 2.84 -7.33 4.85
CA ILE A 52 3.45 -6.84 3.60
C ILE A 52 4.97 -6.88 3.70
N ASP A 53 5.54 -6.34 4.78
CA ASP A 53 6.96 -6.31 5.10
C ASP A 53 7.45 -7.75 5.34
N LYS A 54 8.07 -8.34 4.32
CA LYS A 54 8.58 -9.72 4.36
C LYS A 54 10.00 -9.78 4.87
N ASP A 55 10.78 -8.73 4.63
CA ASP A 55 12.17 -8.67 5.08
C ASP A 55 12.27 -8.24 6.56
N GLY A 56 11.22 -7.61 7.09
CA GLY A 56 11.12 -7.16 8.47
C GLY A 56 11.97 -5.92 8.74
N ASP A 57 12.23 -5.10 7.72
CA ASP A 57 13.07 -3.91 7.84
C ASP A 57 12.28 -2.70 8.37
N GLY A 58 10.96 -2.82 8.49
CA GLY A 58 10.07 -1.76 8.93
C GLY A 58 9.71 -0.77 7.83
N PHE A 59 9.99 -1.11 6.57
CA PHE A 59 9.62 -0.36 5.39
C PHE A 59 8.95 -1.31 4.38
N ILE A 60 8.12 -0.76 3.50
CA ILE A 60 7.54 -1.51 2.39
C ILE A 60 8.18 -1.02 1.12
N SER A 61 8.95 -1.90 0.49
CA SER A 61 9.53 -1.65 -0.83
C SER A 61 8.45 -1.72 -1.91
N PHE A 62 8.67 -1.05 -3.04
CA PHE A 62 7.76 -1.12 -4.19
C PHE A 62 7.44 -2.56 -4.62
N GLN A 63 8.42 -3.47 -4.51
CA GLN A 63 8.25 -4.87 -4.87
C GLN A 63 7.30 -5.62 -3.92
N GLU A 64 7.43 -5.40 -2.60
CA GLU A 64 6.55 -5.98 -1.58
C GLU A 64 5.13 -5.42 -1.70
N PHE A 65 5.03 -4.11 -1.92
CA PHE A 65 3.76 -3.45 -2.19
C PHE A 65 3.09 -4.03 -3.45
N PHE A 66 3.83 -4.24 -4.53
CA PHE A 66 3.30 -4.78 -5.77
C PHE A 66 2.80 -6.22 -5.62
N GLU A 67 3.54 -7.07 -4.92
CA GLU A 67 3.12 -8.44 -4.59
C GLU A 67 1.83 -8.42 -3.75
N PHE A 68 1.79 -7.57 -2.72
CA PHE A 68 0.59 -7.40 -1.90
C PHE A 68 -0.60 -6.86 -2.70
N ALA A 69 -0.38 -5.87 -3.57
CA ALA A 69 -1.39 -5.27 -4.42
C ALA A 69 -2.02 -6.30 -5.37
N LYS A 70 -1.18 -7.19 -5.91
CA LYS A 70 -1.59 -8.27 -6.80
C LYS A 70 -2.46 -9.30 -6.08
N ASP A 71 -2.14 -9.62 -4.83
CA ASP A 71 -2.91 -10.51 -3.98
C ASP A 71 -4.21 -9.85 -3.47
N ASN A 72 -4.14 -8.55 -3.15
CA ASN A 72 -5.20 -7.75 -2.54
C ASN A 72 -5.79 -6.70 -3.50
N ARG A 73 -6.17 -7.14 -4.71
CA ARG A 73 -6.72 -6.23 -5.74
C ARG A 73 -7.95 -5.46 -5.30
N ALA A 74 -8.80 -6.05 -4.44
CA ALA A 74 -10.00 -5.39 -3.93
C ALA A 74 -9.64 -4.16 -3.09
N LEU A 75 -8.69 -4.33 -2.17
CA LEU A 75 -8.21 -3.26 -1.31
C LEU A 75 -7.51 -2.14 -2.11
N MET A 76 -6.69 -2.52 -3.11
CA MET A 76 -6.04 -1.54 -3.99
C MET A 76 -7.05 -0.70 -4.78
N LYS A 77 -8.20 -1.27 -5.15
CA LYS A 77 -9.28 -0.50 -5.78
C LYS A 77 -9.95 0.50 -4.84
N ASP A 78 -10.01 0.21 -3.54
CA ASP A 78 -10.55 1.14 -2.56
C ASP A 78 -9.60 2.33 -2.35
N PHE A 79 -8.28 2.08 -2.31
CA PHE A 79 -7.28 3.16 -2.32
C PHE A 79 -7.33 4.00 -3.59
N ALA A 80 -7.40 3.37 -4.76
CA ALA A 80 -7.49 4.07 -6.05
C ALA A 80 -8.77 4.92 -6.20
N LYS A 81 -9.80 4.69 -5.39
CA LYS A 81 -11.03 5.49 -5.36
C LYS A 81 -11.02 6.56 -4.27
N ALA A 82 -10.31 6.30 -3.16
CA ALA A 82 -10.21 7.23 -2.05
C ALA A 82 -9.32 8.44 -2.39
N PHE A 83 -8.40 8.28 -3.35
CA PHE A 83 -7.44 9.29 -3.80
C PHE A 83 -7.58 9.57 -5.30
#